data_AF-A0A820CIP9-F1
#
_entry.id   AF-A0A820CIP9-F1
#
_cell.length_a   1.000
_cell.length_b   1.000
_cell.length_c   1.000
_cell.angle_alpha   90.00
_cell.angle_beta   90.00
_cell.angle_gamma   90.00
#
_symmetry.space_group_name_H-M   'P 1'
#
loop_
_entity.id
_entity.type
_entity.pdbx_description
1 polymer ?
#
loop_
_entity_poly.entity_id
_entity_poly.type
_entity_poly.pdbx_seq_one_letter_code
_entity_poly.pdbx_strand_id
1 'polypeptide(L)'
;MYDFITLSSHNDELSLSDASFKQVSFERSFEVAKFDFMLTFIYNPMLQSNKLSFRLTCSRDLFDEITVTQIGRRSEYCFQQLFSINENTNRMDTYFTSVSKIDVILPEETQEMEDIMFCRQSDIMNEAPASFAQVLLWHNESLHFTPHISQVPIYNIPFVYSLYSHHTLSAQRLRHALQLIVTKHESLRTSLIFHTLNNRLMQHISDFNQKHNTLFTFIESIYTTHEQLNHILHEEKYNPQLFDLAQGLVFRCHLVYHKQISSDHLLSHKDLLIFNFHHALFDFPSMNIFLHDLNQAYTTGQLLYDDNTNLRYLDYAAIEQQISMTGASMFWLDALHNFKLDQSLSLPYDRYRLSKEHRTGRGTSISFDFSQDLSHDFLIHASSNNISLEHLTFAIYFIFLFKLTNGQIDLCLAMNINNNRYRDELKSIIG
;
A
#
# COMPACT_ATOMS: atom_id res chain seq x y z
N MET A 1 -5.11 -1.12 17.95
CA MET A 1 -3.64 -1.35 17.92
C MET A 1 -3.45 -2.76 17.42
N TYR A 2 -3.81 -2.96 16.15
CA TYR A 2 -3.84 -4.30 15.57
C TYR A 2 -2.55 -4.53 14.84
N ASP A 3 -2.10 -5.78 14.90
CA ASP A 3 -1.00 -6.23 14.09
C ASP A 3 -1.50 -6.44 12.67
N PHE A 4 -0.65 -6.10 11.69
CA PHE A 4 -1.07 -6.01 10.31
C PHE A 4 -0.28 -6.96 9.42
N ILE A 5 -0.98 -7.79 8.64
CA ILE A 5 -0.36 -8.54 7.54
C ILE A 5 -0.67 -7.88 6.20
N THR A 6 0.37 -7.78 5.36
CA THR A 6 0.22 -7.45 3.94
C THR A 6 0.94 -8.46 3.08
N LEU A 7 0.29 -8.95 2.02
CA LEU A 7 0.96 -9.61 0.91
C LEU A 7 1.10 -8.58 -0.22
N SER A 8 2.32 -8.34 -0.68
CA SER A 8 2.57 -7.38 -1.79
C SER A 8 3.43 -8.01 -2.88
N SER A 9 3.05 -7.77 -4.13
CA SER A 9 3.95 -7.97 -5.27
C SER A 9 4.91 -6.79 -5.37
N HIS A 10 6.22 -7.06 -5.43
CA HIS A 10 7.17 -6.01 -5.76
C HIS A 10 7.11 -5.71 -7.26
N ASN A 11 6.92 -4.44 -7.63
CA ASN A 11 7.10 -3.97 -9.00
C ASN A 11 8.55 -3.53 -9.17
N ASP A 12 9.43 -4.53 -9.28
CA ASP A 12 10.87 -4.31 -9.34
C ASP A 12 11.33 -3.59 -10.61
N GLU A 13 10.53 -3.64 -11.68
CA GLU A 13 10.89 -3.09 -12.98
C GLU A 13 9.82 -2.14 -13.52
N LEU A 14 10.29 -1.02 -14.08
CA LEU A 14 9.51 -0.06 -14.84
C LEU A 14 10.16 0.08 -16.22
N SER A 15 9.35 0.00 -17.27
CA SER A 15 9.80 0.25 -18.65
C SER A 15 9.00 1.39 -19.26
N LEU A 16 9.70 2.38 -19.81
CA LEU A 16 9.14 3.52 -20.52
C LEU A 16 9.76 3.57 -21.92
N SER A 17 9.03 3.07 -22.93
CA SER A 17 9.59 2.81 -24.27
C SER A 17 10.82 1.88 -24.16
N ASP A 18 12.01 2.34 -24.57
CA ASP A 18 13.24 1.54 -24.55
C ASP A 18 14.04 1.71 -23.24
N ALA A 19 13.62 2.61 -22.35
CA ALA A 19 14.27 2.86 -21.08
C ALA A 19 13.76 1.89 -20.01
N SER A 20 14.67 1.19 -19.35
CA SER A 20 14.34 0.27 -18.25
C SER A 20 14.92 0.74 -16.93
N PHE A 21 14.10 0.66 -15.90
CA PHE A 21 14.38 1.10 -14.55
C PHE A 21 14.23 -0.03 -13.56
N LYS A 22 15.06 0.00 -12.53
CA LYS A 22 14.95 -0.89 -11.37
C LYS A 22 14.55 -0.09 -10.15
N GLN A 23 13.61 -0.64 -9.39
CA GLN A 23 13.26 -0.04 -8.11
C GLN A 23 14.46 -0.09 -7.17
N VAL A 24 14.77 1.05 -6.54
CA VAL A 24 15.83 1.18 -5.55
C VAL A 24 15.20 1.17 -4.18
N SER A 25 15.71 0.33 -3.29
CA SER A 25 15.30 0.34 -1.89
C SER A 25 15.99 1.49 -1.14
N PHE A 26 15.25 2.16 -0.27
CA PHE A 26 15.82 3.12 0.68
C PHE A 26 16.82 2.44 1.62
N GLU A 27 17.85 3.16 2.08
CA GLU A 27 18.68 2.71 3.18
C GLU A 27 17.79 2.44 4.41
N ARG A 28 18.05 1.32 5.12
CA ARG A 28 17.24 0.82 6.25
C ARG A 28 17.19 1.74 7.46
N SER A 29 17.97 2.82 7.48
CA SER A 29 18.27 3.62 8.67
C SER A 29 17.04 4.32 9.27
N PHE A 30 15.96 4.48 8.49
CA PHE A 30 14.71 5.02 8.98
C PHE A 30 13.55 4.28 8.30
N GLU A 31 12.65 3.71 9.10
CA GLU A 31 11.42 3.08 8.63
C GLU A 31 10.21 3.80 9.20
N VAL A 32 9.07 3.65 8.52
CA VAL A 32 7.79 4.20 8.94
C VAL A 32 6.95 3.05 9.50
N ALA A 33 6.42 3.21 10.70
CA ALA A 33 5.56 2.24 11.36
C ALA A 33 4.14 2.80 11.53
N LYS A 34 3.24 2.42 10.62
CA LYS A 34 1.79 2.70 10.74
C LYS A 34 1.14 1.92 11.88
N PHE A 35 1.68 0.75 12.21
CA PHE A 35 1.22 -0.13 13.28
C PHE A 35 2.39 -0.43 14.22
N ASP A 36 2.09 -0.94 15.41
CA ASP A 36 3.14 -1.21 16.38
C ASP A 36 3.95 -2.45 16.05
N PHE A 37 3.32 -3.39 15.36
CA PHE A 37 3.92 -4.62 14.89
C PHE A 37 3.24 -5.03 13.58
N MET A 38 4.00 -5.18 12.50
CA MET A 38 3.49 -5.41 11.16
C MET A 38 4.38 -6.42 10.45
N LEU A 39 3.76 -7.44 9.85
CA LEU A 39 4.45 -8.47 9.07
C LEU A 39 4.03 -8.38 7.61
N THR A 40 4.96 -8.05 6.73
CA THR A 40 4.72 -7.99 5.29
C THR A 40 5.35 -9.19 4.62
N PHE A 41 4.57 -9.96 3.87
CA PHE A 41 5.05 -10.96 2.94
C PHE A 41 5.17 -10.35 1.55
N ILE A 42 6.27 -10.67 0.89
CA ILE A 42 6.59 -10.15 -0.43
C ILE A 42 6.81 -11.35 -1.32
N TYR A 43 5.97 -11.45 -2.36
CA TYR A 43 6.05 -12.49 -3.36
C TYR A 43 5.85 -11.85 -4.73
N ASN A 44 6.83 -12.02 -5.62
CA ASN A 44 6.75 -11.55 -6.99
C ASN A 44 6.59 -12.76 -7.94
N PRO A 45 5.37 -13.05 -8.42
CA PRO A 45 5.13 -14.18 -9.33
C PRO A 45 5.75 -13.98 -10.72
N MET A 46 6.10 -12.74 -11.08
CA MET A 46 6.66 -12.39 -12.39
C MET A 46 8.17 -12.62 -12.47
N LEU A 47 8.85 -12.77 -11.33
CA LEU A 47 10.25 -13.14 -11.28
C LEU A 47 10.39 -14.66 -11.31
N GLN A 48 11.23 -15.18 -12.22
CA GLN A 48 11.55 -16.61 -12.30
C GLN A 48 12.10 -17.21 -10.99
N SER A 49 12.53 -16.36 -10.05
CA SER A 49 13.09 -16.79 -8.77
C SER A 49 12.05 -17.42 -7.82
N ASN A 50 10.74 -17.15 -7.99
CA ASN A 50 9.66 -17.57 -7.07
C ASN A 50 10.01 -17.32 -5.59
N LYS A 51 10.81 -16.28 -5.34
CA LYS A 51 11.41 -16.04 -4.04
C LYS A 51 10.39 -15.40 -3.12
N LEU A 52 10.18 -16.03 -1.97
CA LEU A 52 9.38 -15.46 -0.89
C LEU A 52 10.31 -14.67 0.03
N SER A 53 9.90 -13.46 0.38
CA SER A 53 10.58 -12.64 1.38
C SER A 53 9.57 -12.16 2.40
N PHE A 54 10.04 -11.84 3.61
CA PHE A 54 9.21 -11.15 4.58
C PHE A 54 9.94 -9.95 5.19
N ARG A 55 9.15 -9.01 5.68
CA ARG A 55 9.61 -7.86 6.44
C ARG A 55 8.79 -7.74 7.71
N LEU A 56 9.46 -7.75 8.85
CA LEU A 56 8.87 -7.36 10.13
C LEU A 56 9.19 -5.90 10.40
N THR A 57 8.17 -5.07 10.58
CA THR A 57 8.30 -3.66 10.95
C THR A 57 7.62 -3.42 12.28
N CYS A 58 8.34 -2.84 13.24
CA CYS A 58 7.80 -2.52 14.55
C CYS A 58 7.98 -1.04 14.88
N SER A 59 7.08 -0.49 15.70
CA SER A 59 7.20 0.89 16.18
C SER A 59 8.37 1.05 17.13
N ARG A 60 9.21 2.06 16.89
CA ARG A 60 10.30 2.45 17.79
C ARG A 60 9.78 3.01 19.11
N ASP A 61 8.50 3.35 19.20
CA ASP A 61 7.89 3.75 20.47
C ASP A 61 7.90 2.60 21.49
N LEU A 62 7.87 1.35 21.01
CA LEU A 62 7.76 0.15 21.85
C LEU A 62 8.95 -0.80 21.76
N PHE A 63 9.63 -0.86 20.61
CA PHE A 63 10.65 -1.86 20.33
C PHE A 63 12.01 -1.26 19.98
N ASP A 64 13.06 -1.89 20.49
CA ASP A 64 14.45 -1.66 20.09
C ASP A 64 14.85 -2.55 18.91
N GLU A 65 15.80 -2.06 18.12
CA GLU A 65 16.27 -2.74 16.90
C GLU A 65 16.82 -4.14 17.17
N ILE A 66 17.47 -4.33 18.32
CA ILE A 66 17.99 -5.65 18.76
C ILE A 66 16.83 -6.62 18.97
N THR A 67 15.77 -6.18 19.66
CA THR A 67 14.58 -6.98 19.93
C THR A 67 13.85 -7.33 18.63
N VAL A 68 13.65 -6.36 17.73
CA VAL A 68 13.05 -6.61 16.41
C VAL A 68 13.88 -7.59 15.58
N THR A 69 15.21 -7.46 15.61
CA THR A 69 16.11 -8.40 14.93
C THR A 69 15.97 -9.82 15.48
N GLN A 70 15.88 -9.98 16.80
CA GLN A 70 15.69 -11.28 17.44
C GLN A 70 14.33 -11.89 17.10
N ILE A 71 13.26 -11.09 17.12
CA ILE A 71 11.91 -11.51 16.73
C ILE A 71 11.91 -11.96 15.27
N GLY A 72 12.52 -11.19 14.37
CA GLY A 72 12.62 -11.53 12.95
C GLY A 72 13.40 -12.83 12.71
N ARG A 73 14.52 -13.06 13.41
CA ARG A 73 15.24 -14.35 13.32
C ARG A 73 14.41 -15.51 13.85
N ARG A 74 13.61 -15.30 14.90
CA ARG A 74 12.70 -16.31 15.44
C ARG A 74 11.55 -16.60 14.47
N SER A 75 11.01 -15.60 13.78
CA SER A 75 10.00 -15.84 12.75
C SER A 75 10.59 -16.61 11.59
N GLU A 76 11.76 -16.23 11.07
CA GLU A 76 12.46 -16.98 10.02
C GLU A 76 12.66 -18.46 10.41
N TYR A 77 13.15 -18.72 11.62
CA TYR A 77 13.33 -20.07 12.13
C TYR A 77 12.00 -20.84 12.29
N CYS A 78 10.94 -20.18 12.77
CA CYS A 78 9.61 -20.77 12.88
C CYS A 78 9.07 -21.17 11.49
N PHE A 79 9.25 -20.31 10.48
CA PHE A 79 8.87 -20.61 9.10
C PHE A 79 9.67 -21.79 8.57
N GLN A 80 10.99 -21.81 8.74
CA GLN A 80 11.82 -22.96 8.36
C GLN A 80 11.29 -24.25 9.00
N GLN A 81 11.01 -24.27 10.30
CA GLN A 81 10.51 -25.47 10.99
C GLN A 81 9.16 -25.98 10.46
N LEU A 82 8.27 -25.09 10.01
CA LEU A 82 6.96 -25.47 9.48
C LEU A 82 7.06 -26.25 8.16
N PHE A 83 8.10 -26.00 7.37
CA PHE A 83 8.28 -26.60 6.05
C PHE A 83 9.50 -27.52 5.94
N SER A 84 10.41 -27.52 6.93
CA SER A 84 11.62 -28.39 6.95
C SER A 84 11.34 -29.82 7.40
N ILE A 85 10.08 -30.21 7.65
CA ILE A 85 9.74 -31.58 8.05
C ILE A 85 9.64 -32.44 6.78
N ASN A 86 10.78 -33.00 6.39
CA ASN A 86 10.84 -34.12 5.45
C ASN A 86 10.10 -35.34 6.03
N GLU A 87 9.12 -35.84 5.27
CA GLU A 87 8.63 -37.22 5.23
C GLU A 87 8.55 -37.97 6.57
N ASN A 88 7.44 -37.80 7.32
CA ASN A 88 6.77 -38.87 8.12
C ASN A 88 5.72 -38.38 9.14
N THR A 89 5.25 -37.14 9.09
CA THR A 89 4.15 -36.71 9.96
C THR A 89 2.81 -36.83 9.22
N ASN A 90 2.18 -37.99 9.44
CA ASN A 90 0.77 -38.31 9.24
C ASN A 90 0.02 -37.57 8.13
N ARG A 91 -0.26 -38.31 7.06
CA ARG A 91 -1.49 -38.14 6.27
C ARG A 91 -2.65 -38.00 7.26
N MET A 92 -3.21 -36.81 7.41
CA MET A 92 -4.60 -36.71 7.85
C MET A 92 -5.46 -37.23 6.70
N ASP A 93 -6.38 -38.13 7.02
CA ASP A 93 -7.39 -38.64 6.10
C ASP A 93 -8.14 -37.47 5.46
N THR A 94 -7.88 -37.24 4.17
CA THR A 94 -8.59 -36.25 3.35
C THR A 94 -9.86 -36.89 2.79
N TYR A 95 -10.85 -37.08 3.67
CA TYR A 95 -12.25 -37.20 3.24
C TYR A 95 -12.96 -35.86 3.48
N PHE A 96 -12.55 -34.83 2.75
CA PHE A 96 -13.36 -33.64 2.58
C PHE A 96 -13.61 -33.43 1.09
N THR A 97 -14.87 -33.56 0.70
CA THR A 97 -15.33 -33.07 -0.60
C THR A 97 -15.25 -31.55 -0.55
N SER A 98 -14.68 -30.91 -1.57
CA SER A 98 -14.58 -29.45 -1.60
C SER A 98 -15.97 -28.83 -1.53
N VAL A 99 -16.23 -28.14 -0.42
CA VAL A 99 -17.42 -27.33 -0.14
C VAL A 99 -17.33 -25.97 -0.86
N SER A 100 -16.31 -25.73 -1.69
CA SER A 100 -16.02 -24.46 -2.37
C SER A 100 -17.10 -23.94 -3.34
N LYS A 101 -18.26 -24.60 -3.42
CA LYS A 101 -19.46 -24.16 -4.14
C LYS A 101 -20.68 -24.00 -3.22
N ILE A 102 -20.52 -24.17 -1.92
CA ILE A 102 -21.57 -23.92 -0.93
C ILE A 102 -21.35 -22.50 -0.44
N ASP A 103 -22.22 -21.62 -0.92
CA ASP A 103 -22.27 -20.25 -0.45
C ASP A 103 -23.08 -20.18 0.84
N VAL A 104 -22.57 -19.44 1.82
CA VAL A 104 -23.27 -19.15 3.07
C VAL A 104 -24.07 -17.85 2.94
N ILE A 105 -23.73 -17.04 1.93
CA ILE A 105 -24.48 -15.86 1.55
C ILE A 105 -25.81 -16.34 0.97
N LEU A 106 -26.91 -15.93 1.58
CA LEU A 106 -28.24 -16.25 1.06
C LEU A 106 -28.40 -15.59 -0.31
N PRO A 107 -29.10 -16.22 -1.28
CA PRO A 107 -29.31 -15.62 -2.60
C PRO A 107 -29.86 -14.19 -2.55
N GLU A 108 -30.64 -13.86 -1.52
CA GLU A 108 -31.17 -12.52 -1.24
C GLU A 108 -30.06 -11.51 -0.86
N GLU A 109 -29.05 -11.93 -0.10
CA GLU A 109 -27.87 -11.12 0.27
C GLU A 109 -26.90 -10.99 -0.92
N THR A 110 -26.74 -12.05 -1.72
CA THR A 110 -26.01 -11.98 -3.00
C THR A 110 -26.68 -10.98 -3.94
N GLN A 111 -28.01 -10.99 -4.00
CA GLN A 111 -28.79 -10.09 -4.84
C GLN A 111 -28.68 -8.63 -4.36
N GLU A 112 -28.70 -8.35 -3.05
CA GLU A 112 -28.41 -7.00 -2.53
C GLU A 112 -27.00 -6.50 -2.91
N MET A 113 -26.00 -7.39 -2.92
CA MET A 113 -24.62 -7.04 -3.32
C MET A 113 -24.46 -6.90 -4.84
N GLU A 114 -25.20 -7.67 -5.63
CA GLU A 114 -25.22 -7.59 -7.10
C GLU A 114 -26.05 -6.39 -7.61
N ASP A 115 -27.11 -6.02 -6.91
CA ASP A 115 -27.99 -4.88 -7.22
C ASP A 115 -27.28 -3.52 -7.09
N ILE A 116 -26.19 -3.45 -6.31
CA ILE A 116 -25.34 -2.26 -6.25
C ILE A 116 -24.57 -2.14 -7.57
N MET A 117 -25.04 -1.29 -8.47
CA MET A 117 -24.34 -1.02 -9.73
C MET A 117 -23.21 -0.01 -9.52
N PHE A 118 -21.96 -0.46 -9.64
CA PHE A 118 -20.80 0.43 -9.67
C PHE A 118 -20.66 1.06 -11.06
N CYS A 119 -21.36 2.18 -11.26
CA CYS A 119 -21.30 2.97 -12.48
C CYS A 119 -21.05 4.44 -12.19
N ARG A 120 -20.51 5.15 -13.20
CA ARG A 120 -20.28 6.60 -13.12
C ARG A 120 -21.60 7.31 -12.83
N GLN A 121 -21.61 8.20 -11.84
CA GLN A 121 -22.80 8.92 -11.42
C GLN A 121 -22.90 10.26 -12.15
N SER A 122 -23.95 10.45 -12.97
CA SER A 122 -24.12 11.68 -13.76
C SER A 122 -24.40 12.93 -12.91
N ASP A 123 -25.03 12.73 -11.76
CA ASP A 123 -25.44 13.82 -10.86
C ASP A 123 -24.28 14.34 -10.00
N ILE A 124 -23.19 13.57 -9.92
CA ILE A 124 -22.00 13.96 -9.19
C ILE A 124 -21.05 14.65 -10.15
N MET A 125 -20.99 15.97 -10.09
CA MET A 125 -20.12 16.74 -10.99
C MET A 125 -18.65 16.55 -10.61
N ASN A 126 -18.20 17.16 -9.50
CA ASN A 126 -16.80 17.13 -9.06
C ASN A 126 -16.63 17.06 -7.53
N GLU A 127 -17.72 16.84 -6.78
CA GLU A 127 -17.66 16.82 -5.31
C GLU A 127 -18.55 15.72 -4.75
N ALA A 128 -18.02 14.93 -3.82
CA ALA A 128 -18.76 13.88 -3.12
C ALA A 128 -18.15 13.62 -1.73
N PRO A 129 -18.83 12.91 -0.83
CA PRO A 129 -18.20 12.46 0.40
C PRO A 129 -16.98 11.57 0.14
N ALA A 130 -16.02 11.59 1.05
CA ALA A 130 -14.86 10.68 1.02
C ALA A 130 -15.27 9.22 1.32
N SER A 131 -14.49 8.27 0.80
CA SER A 131 -14.65 6.85 1.15
C SER A 131 -14.34 6.59 2.62
N PHE A 132 -14.83 5.48 3.19
CA PHE A 132 -14.50 5.12 4.56
C PHE A 132 -12.99 4.98 4.78
N ALA A 133 -12.26 4.49 3.76
CA ALA A 133 -10.81 4.37 3.79
C ALA A 133 -10.12 5.76 3.79
N GLN A 134 -10.56 6.69 2.94
CA GLN A 134 -10.06 8.07 2.94
C GLN A 134 -10.29 8.76 4.28
N VAL A 135 -11.49 8.64 4.85
CA VAL A 135 -11.82 9.19 6.17
C VAL A 135 -10.89 8.62 7.24
N LEU A 136 -10.67 7.30 7.24
CA LEU A 136 -9.78 6.64 8.21
C LEU A 136 -8.34 7.15 8.11
N LEU A 137 -7.79 7.23 6.90
CA LEU A 137 -6.41 7.67 6.68
C LEU A 137 -6.24 9.16 7.06
N TRP A 138 -7.12 10.03 6.57
CA TRP A 138 -7.11 11.46 6.87
C TRP A 138 -7.27 11.72 8.38
N HIS A 139 -8.18 11.01 9.03
CA HIS A 139 -8.42 11.15 10.47
C HIS A 139 -7.22 10.65 11.29
N ASN A 140 -6.66 9.49 10.93
CA ASN A 140 -5.47 8.96 11.60
C ASN A 140 -4.30 9.93 11.50
N GLU A 141 -4.05 10.50 10.32
CA GLU A 141 -3.01 11.49 10.12
C GLU A 141 -3.26 12.76 10.94
N SER A 142 -4.49 13.28 10.87
CA SER A 142 -4.92 14.52 11.53
C SER A 142 -5.01 14.42 13.06
N LEU A 143 -5.14 13.22 13.64
CA LEU A 143 -5.19 13.03 15.08
C LEU A 143 -3.86 12.52 15.66
N HIS A 144 -3.27 11.50 15.05
CA HIS A 144 -2.17 10.75 15.65
C HIS A 144 -0.79 11.19 15.18
N PHE A 145 -0.72 11.89 14.04
CA PHE A 145 0.54 12.20 13.35
C PHE A 145 0.66 13.69 12.97
N THR A 146 0.01 14.58 13.71
CA THR A 146 0.07 16.02 13.42
C THR A 146 1.47 16.60 13.59
N PRO A 147 1.86 17.59 12.75
CA PRO A 147 3.23 18.13 12.69
C PRO A 147 3.77 18.70 14.01
N HIS A 148 2.89 19.02 14.96
CA HIS A 148 3.28 19.61 16.25
C HIS A 148 3.76 18.58 17.28
N ILE A 149 3.45 17.28 17.10
CA ILE A 149 3.66 16.27 18.15
C ILE A 149 4.46 15.04 17.68
N SER A 150 4.56 14.74 16.39
CA SER A 150 5.58 13.78 15.90
C SER A 150 5.83 13.77 14.39
N GLN A 151 7.13 13.76 14.04
CA GLN A 151 7.67 13.95 12.70
C GLN A 151 8.02 12.62 12.03
N VAL A 152 7.07 12.04 11.29
CA VAL A 152 7.27 11.25 10.06
C VAL A 152 5.92 11.26 9.31
N PRO A 153 5.83 11.68 8.04
CA PRO A 153 4.62 11.54 7.24
C PRO A 153 4.36 10.08 6.90
N ILE A 154 3.47 9.44 7.66
CA ILE A 154 3.29 7.99 7.61
C ILE A 154 2.54 7.49 6.35
N TYR A 155 1.95 8.41 5.59
CA TYR A 155 1.16 8.14 4.40
C TYR A 155 1.81 8.62 3.10
N ASN A 156 3.07 9.10 3.15
CA ASN A 156 3.87 9.26 1.95
C ASN A 156 4.33 7.88 1.46
N ILE A 157 4.13 7.60 0.18
CA ILE A 157 4.53 6.34 -0.45
C ILE A 157 5.45 6.60 -1.66
N PRO A 158 6.76 6.84 -1.43
CA PRO A 158 7.70 7.07 -2.50
C PRO A 158 8.15 5.75 -3.16
N PHE A 159 8.19 5.78 -4.49
CA PHE A 159 8.70 4.74 -5.38
C PHE A 159 9.91 5.31 -6.13
N VAL A 160 11.10 4.77 -5.83
CA VAL A 160 12.37 5.26 -6.38
C VAL A 160 12.86 4.29 -7.44
N TYR A 161 13.19 4.81 -8.61
CA TYR A 161 13.64 4.05 -9.76
C TYR A 161 15.00 4.56 -10.23
N SER A 162 15.97 3.66 -10.40
CA SER A 162 17.22 3.98 -11.09
C SER A 162 17.16 3.48 -12.52
N LEU A 163 17.60 4.32 -13.46
CA LEU A 163 17.76 3.91 -14.84
C LEU A 163 18.97 2.97 -14.92
N TYR A 164 18.81 1.77 -15.47
CA TYR A 164 19.93 0.84 -15.65
C TYR A 164 20.22 0.48 -17.11
N SER A 165 19.33 0.86 -18.04
CA SER A 165 19.56 0.71 -19.48
C SER A 165 20.58 1.73 -20.02
N HIS A 166 21.21 1.42 -21.15
CA HIS A 166 22.01 2.39 -21.91
C HIS A 166 21.18 3.47 -22.63
N HIS A 167 19.85 3.32 -22.62
CA HIS A 167 18.91 4.28 -23.19
C HIS A 167 18.68 5.46 -22.27
N THR A 168 18.27 6.59 -22.85
CA THR A 168 17.97 7.83 -22.14
C THR A 168 16.46 8.06 -22.03
N LEU A 169 16.03 8.77 -20.99
CA LEU A 169 14.63 9.18 -20.80
C LEU A 169 14.49 10.69 -21.00
N SER A 170 13.52 11.13 -21.79
CA SER A 170 13.21 12.56 -21.95
C SER A 170 12.32 13.07 -20.83
N ALA A 171 12.83 13.98 -20.00
CA ALA A 171 12.06 14.61 -18.93
C ALA A 171 10.83 15.36 -19.46
N GLN A 172 10.92 15.97 -20.64
CA GLN A 172 9.79 16.67 -21.27
C GLN A 172 8.67 15.71 -21.68
N ARG A 173 9.02 14.57 -22.31
CA ARG A 173 8.04 13.52 -22.64
C ARG A 173 7.41 12.93 -21.39
N LEU A 174 8.21 12.72 -20.35
CA LEU A 174 7.71 12.22 -19.06
C LEU A 174 6.71 13.20 -18.44
N ARG A 175 7.06 14.50 -18.38
CA ARG A 175 6.16 15.53 -17.85
C ARG A 175 4.84 15.58 -18.61
N HIS A 176 4.87 15.50 -19.94
CA HIS A 176 3.66 15.44 -20.77
C HIS A 176 2.84 14.17 -20.50
N ALA A 177 3.50 13.01 -20.42
CA ALA A 177 2.83 11.75 -20.10
C ALA A 177 2.13 11.81 -18.74
N LEU A 178 2.79 12.34 -17.72
CA LEU A 178 2.22 12.53 -16.38
C LEU A 178 1.01 13.48 -16.37
N GLN A 179 0.99 14.51 -17.21
CA GLN A 179 -0.19 15.36 -17.37
C GLN A 179 -1.39 14.57 -17.90
N LEU A 180 -1.19 13.68 -18.86
CA LEU A 180 -2.25 12.78 -19.35
C LEU A 180 -2.74 11.84 -18.25
N ILE A 181 -1.83 11.28 -17.44
CA ILE A 181 -2.16 10.39 -16.32
C ILE A 181 -3.02 11.10 -15.29
N VAL A 182 -2.61 12.28 -14.82
CA VAL A 182 -3.36 13.07 -13.82
C VAL A 182 -4.70 13.58 -14.38
N THR A 183 -4.79 13.77 -15.70
CA THR A 183 -6.07 14.11 -16.36
C THR A 183 -7.03 12.92 -16.35
N LYS A 184 -6.54 11.71 -16.69
CA LYS A 184 -7.33 10.46 -16.71
C LYS A 184 -7.74 10.01 -15.31
N HIS A 185 -6.78 9.98 -14.38
CA HIS A 185 -6.96 9.46 -13.03
C HIS A 185 -7.22 10.59 -12.05
N GLU A 186 -8.49 10.88 -11.86
CA GLU A 186 -8.93 12.08 -11.13
C GLU A 186 -8.53 12.07 -9.65
N SER A 187 -8.33 10.87 -9.06
CA SER A 187 -7.81 10.72 -7.69
C SER A 187 -6.48 11.48 -7.47
N LEU A 188 -5.62 11.54 -8.51
CA LEU A 188 -4.32 12.23 -8.45
C LEU A 188 -4.41 13.77 -8.42
N ARG A 189 -5.60 14.33 -8.59
CA ARG A 189 -5.91 15.78 -8.54
C ARG A 189 -7.12 16.08 -7.66
N THR A 190 -7.45 15.15 -6.76
CA THR A 190 -8.57 15.27 -5.82
C THR A 190 -8.09 15.84 -4.51
N SER A 191 -8.76 16.87 -4.02
CA SER A 191 -8.56 17.39 -2.67
C SER A 191 -9.48 16.69 -1.66
N LEU A 192 -9.01 16.59 -0.42
CA LEU A 192 -9.78 16.13 0.74
C LEU A 192 -9.98 17.31 1.69
N ILE A 193 -11.23 17.75 1.84
CA ILE A 193 -11.61 18.94 2.59
C ILE A 193 -12.62 18.56 3.66
N PHE A 194 -12.30 18.86 4.93
CA PHE A 194 -13.21 18.61 6.03
C PHE A 194 -14.22 19.76 6.17
N HIS A 195 -15.49 19.46 5.91
CA HIS A 195 -16.59 20.41 6.04
C HIS A 195 -17.09 20.40 7.49
N THR A 196 -16.73 21.43 8.25
CA THR A 196 -17.06 21.53 9.68
C THR A 196 -18.56 21.66 9.95
N LEU A 197 -19.32 22.26 9.03
CA LEU A 197 -20.77 22.48 9.18
C LEU A 197 -21.57 21.17 9.16
N ASN A 198 -21.14 20.18 8.40
CA ASN A 198 -21.80 18.88 8.27
C ASN A 198 -20.98 17.73 8.88
N ASN A 199 -19.81 18.03 9.47
CA ASN A 199 -18.88 17.08 10.08
C ASN A 199 -18.50 15.93 9.13
N ARG A 200 -18.23 16.25 7.86
CA ARG A 200 -17.91 15.28 6.81
C ARG A 200 -16.65 15.66 6.06
N LEU A 201 -15.83 14.66 5.76
CA LEU A 201 -14.74 14.79 4.81
C LEU A 201 -15.30 14.66 3.39
N MET A 202 -15.01 15.66 2.56
CA MET A 202 -15.46 15.75 1.18
C MET A 202 -14.27 15.62 0.24
N GLN A 203 -14.51 15.00 -0.91
CA GLN A 203 -13.61 14.96 -2.06
C GLN A 203 -13.99 16.07 -3.02
N HIS A 204 -13.01 16.79 -3.56
CA HIS A 204 -13.23 17.73 -4.65
C HIS A 204 -12.21 17.53 -5.77
N ILE A 205 -12.69 17.26 -6.98
CA ILE A 205 -11.87 17.03 -8.16
C ILE A 205 -11.54 18.36 -8.83
N SER A 206 -10.25 18.70 -8.92
CA SER A 206 -9.80 19.94 -9.56
C SER A 206 -10.01 19.92 -11.08
N ASP A 207 -10.63 20.95 -11.66
CA ASP A 207 -10.85 21.06 -13.11
C ASP A 207 -9.53 21.29 -13.89
N PHE A 208 -9.37 20.59 -15.01
CA PHE A 208 -8.22 20.68 -15.91
C PHE A 208 -8.16 21.99 -16.71
N ASN A 209 -9.29 22.71 -16.85
CA ASN A 209 -9.36 23.93 -17.68
C ASN A 209 -8.89 25.20 -16.97
N GLN A 210 -8.64 25.14 -15.66
CA GLN A 210 -8.15 26.28 -14.91
C GLN A 210 -6.65 26.45 -15.19
N LYS A 211 -6.32 27.37 -16.12
CA LYS A 211 -4.97 27.67 -16.65
C LYS A 211 -3.86 27.94 -15.61
N HIS A 212 -4.17 27.95 -14.32
CA HIS A 212 -3.25 28.25 -13.23
C HIS A 212 -3.19 27.17 -12.13
N ASN A 213 -3.92 26.06 -12.24
CA ASN A 213 -3.85 25.01 -11.23
C ASN A 213 -2.68 24.06 -11.50
N THR A 214 -1.74 24.00 -10.55
CA THR A 214 -0.75 22.94 -10.47
C THR A 214 -1.46 21.65 -10.09
N LEU A 215 -1.66 20.74 -11.04
CA LEU A 215 -2.36 19.47 -10.78
C LEU A 215 -1.49 18.45 -10.03
N PHE A 216 -0.17 18.57 -10.12
CA PHE A 216 0.79 17.74 -9.41
C PHE A 216 2.15 18.44 -9.33
N THR A 217 2.99 18.02 -8.39
CA THR A 217 4.33 18.59 -8.22
C THR A 217 5.34 17.90 -9.13
N PHE A 218 6.05 18.64 -9.98
CA PHE A 218 7.16 18.12 -10.79
C PHE A 218 8.42 18.92 -10.49
N ILE A 219 9.45 18.26 -9.97
CA ILE A 219 10.71 18.92 -9.60
C ILE A 219 11.93 18.18 -10.13
N GLU A 220 13.02 18.95 -10.26
CA GLU A 220 14.32 18.47 -10.71
C GLU A 220 15.38 18.91 -9.70
N SER A 221 16.29 18.01 -9.35
CA SER A 221 17.40 18.28 -8.45
C SER A 221 18.69 17.69 -8.97
N ILE A 222 19.83 18.14 -8.44
CA ILE A 222 21.15 17.61 -8.76
C ILE A 222 21.81 17.11 -7.48
N TYR A 223 22.48 15.96 -7.55
CA TYR A 223 23.35 15.47 -6.49
C TYR A 223 24.77 15.21 -7.02
N THR A 224 25.77 15.44 -6.17
CA THR A 224 27.20 15.22 -6.46
C THR A 224 27.86 14.29 -5.46
N THR A 225 27.27 14.10 -4.28
CA THR A 225 27.76 13.23 -3.20
C THR A 225 26.68 12.26 -2.74
N HIS A 226 27.10 11.15 -2.11
CA HIS A 226 26.18 10.18 -1.51
C HIS A 226 25.31 10.80 -0.41
N GLU A 227 25.88 11.74 0.36
CA GLU A 227 25.16 12.46 1.42
C GLU A 227 24.01 13.31 0.86
N GLN A 228 24.22 14.01 -0.26
CA GLN A 228 23.17 14.78 -0.93
C GLN A 228 22.06 13.87 -1.46
N LEU A 229 22.42 12.72 -2.04
CA LEU A 229 21.46 11.73 -2.52
C LEU A 229 20.61 11.20 -1.35
N ASN A 230 21.27 10.80 -0.25
CA ASN A 230 20.61 10.32 0.94
C ASN A 230 19.69 11.39 1.56
N HIS A 231 20.10 12.66 1.53
CA HIS A 231 19.24 13.76 1.98
C HIS A 231 17.99 13.91 1.10
N ILE A 232 18.13 13.86 -0.23
CA ILE A 232 16.99 13.91 -1.16
C ILE A 232 16.01 12.75 -0.90
N LEU A 233 16.52 11.52 -0.80
CA LEU A 233 15.71 10.34 -0.51
C LEU A 233 15.05 10.42 0.87
N HIS A 234 15.76 10.98 1.85
CA HIS A 234 15.21 11.23 3.18
C HIS A 234 14.06 12.24 3.10
N GLU A 235 14.22 13.37 2.41
CA GLU A 235 13.16 14.37 2.26
C GLU A 235 11.92 13.77 1.57
N GLU A 236 12.08 13.00 0.49
CA GLU A 236 10.95 12.34 -0.18
C GLU A 236 10.16 11.39 0.75
N LYS A 237 10.83 10.74 1.70
CA LYS A 237 10.18 9.82 2.65
C LYS A 237 9.67 10.52 3.91
N TYR A 238 10.34 11.58 4.37
CA TYR A 238 10.17 12.12 5.73
C TYR A 238 9.67 13.56 5.82
N ASN A 239 9.56 14.28 4.71
CA ASN A 239 9.10 15.66 4.74
C ASN A 239 7.55 15.71 4.79
N PRO A 240 6.94 16.19 5.89
CA PRO A 240 5.49 16.24 6.04
C PRO A 240 4.81 17.34 5.22
N GLN A 241 5.59 18.20 4.55
CA GLN A 241 5.10 19.31 3.74
C GLN A 241 5.06 18.97 2.24
N LEU A 242 5.35 17.72 1.85
CA LEU A 242 5.36 17.33 0.43
C LEU A 242 3.98 17.35 -0.21
N PHE A 243 2.93 17.11 0.57
CA PHE A 243 1.56 17.03 0.08
C PHE A 243 0.65 18.00 0.82
N ASP A 244 -0.29 18.56 0.09
CA ASP A 244 -1.39 19.36 0.63
C ASP A 244 -2.70 18.77 0.10
N LEU A 245 -3.32 17.95 0.94
CA LEU A 245 -4.57 17.26 0.62
C LEU A 245 -5.71 18.26 0.39
N ALA A 246 -5.71 19.41 1.07
CA ALA A 246 -6.79 20.39 0.90
C ALA A 246 -6.71 21.10 -0.47
N GLN A 247 -5.51 21.17 -1.06
CA GLN A 247 -5.29 21.70 -2.41
C GLN A 247 -5.27 20.62 -3.50
N GLY A 248 -5.38 19.34 -3.13
CA GLY A 248 -5.30 18.23 -4.10
C GLY A 248 -3.89 18.00 -4.65
N LEU A 249 -2.85 18.51 -3.97
CA LEU A 249 -1.45 18.24 -4.27
C LEU A 249 -1.04 16.93 -3.62
N VAL A 250 -1.47 15.82 -4.22
CA VAL A 250 -1.35 14.45 -3.66
C VAL A 250 -0.38 13.56 -4.45
N PHE A 251 0.15 14.06 -5.57
CA PHE A 251 1.12 13.38 -6.42
C PHE A 251 2.32 14.28 -6.71
N ARG A 252 3.51 13.67 -6.64
CA ARG A 252 4.79 14.30 -6.91
C ARG A 252 5.68 13.41 -7.77
N CYS A 253 6.33 14.02 -8.76
CA CYS A 253 7.40 13.43 -9.55
C CYS A 253 8.69 14.21 -9.32
N HIS A 254 9.77 13.52 -8.99
CA HIS A 254 11.07 14.12 -8.74
C HIS A 254 12.14 13.42 -9.58
N LEU A 255 12.78 14.19 -10.46
CA LEU A 255 13.95 13.76 -11.23
C LEU A 255 15.23 14.19 -10.50
N VAL A 256 16.11 13.24 -10.23
CA VAL A 256 17.34 13.47 -9.48
C VAL A 256 18.53 13.16 -10.39
N TYR A 257 19.22 14.21 -10.83
CA TYR A 257 20.32 14.12 -11.78
C TYR A 257 21.66 14.01 -11.07
N HIS A 258 22.52 13.11 -11.55
CA HIS A 258 23.87 12.97 -11.06
C HIS A 258 24.81 13.98 -11.73
N LYS A 259 25.42 14.86 -10.92
CA LYS A 259 26.36 15.93 -11.27
C LYS A 259 25.80 17.11 -12.07
N GLN A 260 24.97 16.88 -13.08
CA GLN A 260 24.42 17.94 -13.91
C GLN A 260 23.13 17.52 -14.61
N ILE A 261 22.29 18.50 -14.94
CA ILE A 261 21.19 18.33 -15.89
C ILE A 261 21.79 18.47 -17.29
N SER A 262 21.58 17.47 -18.14
CA SER A 262 21.99 17.49 -19.53
C SER A 262 21.24 18.58 -20.31
N SER A 263 21.86 19.19 -21.33
CA SER A 263 21.23 20.27 -22.11
C SER A 263 19.99 19.83 -22.88
N ASP A 264 19.87 18.53 -23.14
CA ASP A 264 18.72 17.88 -23.76
C ASP A 264 17.71 17.34 -22.73
N HIS A 265 17.92 17.58 -21.44
CA HIS A 265 17.09 17.12 -20.32
C HIS A 265 16.82 15.59 -20.36
N LEU A 266 17.83 14.84 -20.78
CA LEU A 266 17.82 13.39 -20.83
C LEU A 266 18.38 12.79 -19.54
N LEU A 267 17.62 11.87 -18.92
CA LEU A 267 18.11 11.04 -17.81
C LEU A 267 18.99 9.90 -18.32
N SER A 268 19.95 9.50 -17.49
CA SER A 268 21.00 8.52 -17.73
C SER A 268 21.15 7.53 -16.57
N HIS A 269 22.05 6.53 -16.69
CA HIS A 269 22.17 5.37 -15.78
C HIS A 269 22.49 5.67 -14.29
N LYS A 270 22.70 6.93 -13.91
CA LYS A 270 22.92 7.35 -12.51
C LYS A 270 21.82 8.25 -11.99
N ASP A 271 20.89 8.64 -12.85
CA ASP A 271 19.80 9.51 -12.48
C ASP A 271 18.67 8.67 -11.89
N LEU A 272 17.93 9.27 -10.96
CA LEU A 272 16.78 8.63 -10.32
C LEU A 272 15.48 9.31 -10.76
N LEU A 273 14.45 8.48 -10.87
CA LEU A 273 13.06 8.87 -11.05
C LEU A 273 12.30 8.48 -9.78
N ILE A 274 11.68 9.46 -9.13
CA ILE A 274 10.91 9.22 -7.90
C ILE A 274 9.46 9.62 -8.16
N PHE A 275 8.54 8.67 -7.95
CA PHE A 275 7.11 8.94 -7.86
C PHE A 275 6.68 8.86 -6.41
N ASN A 276 6.02 9.89 -5.90
CA ASN A 276 5.58 9.93 -4.52
C ASN A 276 4.11 10.30 -4.50
N PHE A 277 3.33 9.52 -3.75
CA PHE A 277 1.90 9.70 -3.63
C PHE A 277 1.51 9.81 -2.17
N HIS A 278 0.39 10.49 -1.92
CA HIS A 278 -0.28 10.43 -0.63
C HIS A 278 -1.23 9.22 -0.59
N HIS A 279 -1.09 8.36 0.41
CA HIS A 279 -1.81 7.09 0.47
C HIS A 279 -3.34 7.22 0.58
N ALA A 280 -3.83 8.38 1.02
CA ALA A 280 -5.28 8.63 1.03
C ALA A 280 -5.92 8.66 -0.38
N LEU A 281 -5.12 8.82 -1.44
CA LEU A 281 -5.59 8.92 -2.83
C LEU A 281 -4.93 7.87 -3.75
N PHE A 282 -4.12 6.96 -3.17
CA PHE A 282 -3.33 6.00 -3.93
C PHE A 282 -2.93 4.82 -3.06
N ASP A 283 -3.06 3.61 -3.58
CA ASP A 283 -2.63 2.38 -2.91
C ASP A 283 -1.64 1.56 -3.74
N PHE A 284 -1.15 0.44 -3.19
CA PHE A 284 -0.14 -0.37 -3.87
C PHE A 284 -0.62 -0.95 -5.22
N PRO A 285 -1.84 -1.52 -5.35
CA PRO A 285 -2.34 -1.95 -6.65
C PRO A 285 -2.48 -0.82 -7.67
N SER A 286 -2.77 0.41 -7.24
CA SER A 286 -2.82 1.59 -8.12
C SER A 286 -1.52 1.79 -8.90
N MET A 287 -0.38 1.33 -8.37
CA MET A 287 0.91 1.42 -9.07
C MET A 287 0.92 0.62 -10.38
N ASN A 288 0.27 -0.54 -10.45
CA ASN A 288 0.20 -1.33 -11.69
C ASN A 288 -0.54 -0.56 -12.79
N ILE A 289 -1.66 0.07 -12.42
CA ILE A 289 -2.49 0.88 -13.32
C ILE A 289 -1.70 2.10 -13.77
N PHE A 290 -1.05 2.79 -12.83
CA PHE A 290 -0.23 3.96 -13.08
C PHE A 290 0.91 3.67 -14.07
N LEU A 291 1.71 2.63 -13.83
CA LEU A 291 2.86 2.32 -14.70
C LEU A 291 2.43 1.84 -16.09
N HIS A 292 1.33 1.06 -16.18
CA HIS A 292 0.77 0.63 -17.45
C HIS A 292 0.39 1.84 -18.32
N ASP A 293 -0.43 2.73 -17.77
CA ASP A 293 -0.88 3.92 -18.48
C ASP A 293 0.28 4.88 -18.75
N LEU A 294 1.23 5.02 -17.82
CA LEU A 294 2.41 5.88 -17.99
C LEU A 294 3.25 5.43 -19.17
N ASN A 295 3.48 4.12 -19.32
CA ASN A 295 4.24 3.60 -20.44
C ASN A 295 3.54 3.87 -21.78
N GLN A 296 2.21 3.70 -21.84
CA GLN A 296 1.42 4.03 -23.03
C GLN A 296 1.51 5.53 -23.36
N ALA A 297 1.26 6.39 -22.37
CA ALA A 297 1.28 7.85 -22.51
C ALA A 297 2.67 8.35 -22.92
N TYR A 298 3.73 7.79 -22.34
CA TYR A 298 5.10 8.15 -22.66
C TYR A 298 5.49 7.73 -24.07
N THR A 299 5.10 6.51 -24.48
CA THR A 299 5.48 5.93 -25.78
C THR A 299 4.74 6.60 -26.93
N THR A 300 3.42 6.78 -26.79
CA THR A 300 2.56 7.25 -27.89
C THR A 300 2.27 8.75 -27.84
N GLY A 301 2.51 9.41 -26.70
CA GLY A 301 2.10 10.79 -26.46
C GLY A 301 0.59 10.95 -26.26
N GLN A 302 -0.14 9.84 -26.14
CA GLN A 302 -1.59 9.81 -25.97
C GLN A 302 -1.96 8.74 -24.95
N LEU A 303 -3.11 8.91 -24.31
CA LEU A 303 -3.68 7.91 -23.44
C LEU A 303 -5.11 7.68 -23.89
N LEU A 304 -5.47 6.42 -24.12
CA LEU A 304 -6.84 6.10 -24.51
C LEU A 304 -7.76 6.51 -23.35
N TYR A 305 -8.64 7.45 -23.66
CA TYR A 305 -9.70 7.89 -22.79
C TYR A 305 -10.95 7.14 -23.25
N ASP A 306 -11.39 6.15 -22.47
CA ASP A 306 -12.73 5.61 -22.71
C ASP A 306 -13.71 6.63 -22.10
N ASP A 307 -14.40 7.35 -22.99
CA ASP A 307 -15.27 8.47 -22.70
C ASP A 307 -16.24 8.15 -21.56
N ASN A 308 -16.29 8.99 -20.51
CA ASN A 308 -17.39 9.17 -19.55
C ASN A 308 -18.14 7.93 -18.99
N THR A 309 -17.68 6.71 -19.20
CA THR A 309 -18.31 5.47 -18.74
C THR A 309 -17.50 4.81 -17.63
N ASN A 310 -16.20 5.10 -17.57
CA ASN A 310 -15.33 4.62 -16.51
C ASN A 310 -15.74 5.22 -15.17
N LEU A 311 -15.95 4.33 -14.20
CA LEU A 311 -16.20 4.65 -12.81
C LEU A 311 -15.02 5.43 -12.24
N ARG A 312 -15.28 6.57 -11.60
CA ARG A 312 -14.27 7.35 -10.89
C ARG A 312 -14.19 6.88 -9.45
N TYR A 313 -13.05 7.07 -8.79
CA TYR A 313 -12.95 6.80 -7.35
C TYR A 313 -13.99 7.62 -6.54
N LEU A 314 -14.26 8.85 -6.97
CA LEU A 314 -15.26 9.72 -6.37
C LEU A 314 -16.69 9.13 -6.50
N ASP A 315 -17.00 8.46 -7.62
CA ASP A 315 -18.27 7.74 -7.77
C ASP A 315 -18.32 6.52 -6.83
N TYR A 316 -17.23 5.74 -6.75
CA TYR A 316 -17.11 4.62 -5.82
C TYR A 316 -17.38 5.05 -4.38
N ALA A 317 -16.74 6.14 -3.93
CA ALA A 317 -16.90 6.65 -2.58
C ALA A 317 -18.34 7.12 -2.30
N ALA A 318 -19.00 7.74 -3.27
CA ALA A 318 -20.38 8.15 -3.13
C ALA A 318 -21.34 6.95 -3.03
N ILE A 319 -21.12 5.91 -3.84
CA ILE A 319 -21.88 4.65 -3.80
C ILE A 319 -21.63 3.95 -2.45
N GLU A 320 -20.38 3.84 -2.00
CA GLU A 320 -20.01 3.21 -0.72
C GLU A 320 -20.77 3.83 0.46
N GLN A 321 -20.99 5.14 0.45
CA GLN A 321 -21.73 5.85 1.50
C GLN A 321 -23.25 5.58 1.50
N GLN A 322 -23.79 5.02 0.41
CA GLN A 322 -25.19 4.62 0.31
C GLN A 322 -25.40 3.16 0.71
N ILE A 323 -24.33 2.35 0.78
CA ILE A 323 -24.41 0.94 1.16
C ILE A 323 -24.85 0.83 2.63
N SER A 324 -25.87 0.03 2.89
CA SER A 324 -26.31 -0.27 4.24
C SER A 324 -25.24 -1.07 4.97
N MET A 325 -24.65 -0.46 6.00
CA MET A 325 -23.64 -1.12 6.84
C MET A 325 -24.25 -1.87 8.03
N THR A 326 -25.59 -1.99 8.13
CA THR A 326 -26.26 -2.58 9.29
C THR A 326 -25.87 -4.04 9.51
N GLY A 327 -25.93 -4.88 8.47
CA GLY A 327 -25.56 -6.29 8.55
C GLY A 327 -24.09 -6.49 8.95
N ALA A 328 -23.19 -5.81 8.25
CA ALA A 328 -21.75 -5.82 8.58
C ALA A 328 -21.48 -5.33 10.01
N SER A 329 -22.16 -4.27 10.46
CA SER A 329 -22.00 -3.73 11.82
C SER A 329 -22.47 -4.72 12.87
N MET A 330 -23.62 -5.38 12.65
CA MET A 330 -24.13 -6.41 13.57
C MET A 330 -23.19 -7.60 13.66
N PHE A 331 -22.66 -8.07 12.52
CA PHE A 331 -21.67 -9.13 12.48
C PHE A 331 -20.43 -8.77 13.30
N TRP A 332 -19.84 -7.59 13.08
CA TRP A 332 -18.64 -7.18 13.82
C TRP A 332 -18.91 -6.95 15.31
N LEU A 333 -20.09 -6.44 15.67
CA LEU A 333 -20.49 -6.31 17.08
C LEU A 333 -20.56 -7.66 17.78
N ASP A 334 -21.14 -8.68 17.13
CA ASP A 334 -21.23 -10.03 17.68
C ASP A 334 -19.85 -10.72 17.75
N ALA A 335 -19.12 -10.71 16.64
CA ALA A 335 -17.80 -11.32 16.52
C ALA A 335 -16.78 -10.77 17.51
N LEU A 336 -16.88 -9.47 17.84
CA LEU A 336 -15.98 -8.78 18.76
C LEU A 336 -16.57 -8.57 20.17
N HIS A 337 -17.78 -9.06 20.48
CA HIS A 337 -18.48 -8.65 21.71
C HIS A 337 -17.72 -9.00 22.99
N ASN A 338 -17.00 -10.12 23.00
CA ASN A 338 -16.17 -10.57 24.12
C ASN A 338 -14.70 -10.18 24.00
N PHE A 339 -14.30 -9.61 22.85
CA PHE A 339 -12.92 -9.28 22.60
C PHE A 339 -12.53 -7.99 23.34
N LYS A 340 -11.48 -8.06 24.15
CA LYS A 340 -10.99 -6.91 24.92
C LYS A 340 -10.11 -6.02 24.06
N LEU A 341 -10.76 -5.12 23.31
CA LEU A 341 -10.11 -4.17 22.40
C LEU A 341 -9.06 -3.25 23.07
N ASP A 342 -9.18 -3.02 24.37
CA ASP A 342 -8.28 -2.19 25.15
C ASP A 342 -7.01 -2.92 25.59
N GLN A 343 -7.03 -4.25 25.61
CA GLN A 343 -5.91 -5.13 25.97
C GLN A 343 -4.98 -5.33 24.77
N SER A 344 -3.79 -4.73 24.84
CA SER A 344 -2.72 -4.96 23.86
C SER A 344 -2.22 -6.42 23.92
N LEU A 345 -1.76 -6.93 22.78
CA LEU A 345 -1.05 -8.21 22.70
C LEU A 345 0.16 -8.19 23.65
N SER A 346 0.42 -9.31 24.33
CA SER A 346 1.56 -9.46 25.24
C SER A 346 2.85 -9.74 24.47
N LEU A 347 3.24 -8.79 23.60
CA LEU A 347 4.49 -8.86 22.84
C LEU A 347 5.68 -8.49 23.75
N PRO A 348 6.91 -8.91 23.42
CA PRO A 348 8.11 -8.56 24.17
C PRO A 348 8.50 -7.10 23.91
N TYR A 349 7.72 -6.16 24.45
CA TYR A 349 7.98 -4.73 24.36
C TYR A 349 9.20 -4.34 25.20
N ASP A 350 10.05 -3.46 24.68
CA ASP A 350 11.19 -2.89 25.41
C ASP A 350 10.79 -1.65 26.21
N ARG A 351 9.64 -1.04 25.87
CA ARG A 351 9.13 0.20 26.46
C ARG A 351 7.65 0.12 26.79
N TYR A 352 7.24 0.87 27.81
CA TYR A 352 5.84 1.15 28.08
C TYR A 352 5.31 2.24 27.16
N ARG A 353 4.09 2.07 26.67
CA ARG A 353 3.42 3.10 25.87
C ARG A 353 3.04 4.30 26.75
N LEU A 354 3.60 5.47 26.44
CA LEU A 354 3.33 6.71 27.19
C LEU A 354 1.88 7.20 27.02
N SER A 355 1.30 7.08 25.82
CA SER A 355 -0.12 7.33 25.55
C SER A 355 -0.56 6.66 24.24
N LYS A 356 -1.86 6.32 24.10
CA LYS A 356 -2.40 5.78 22.84
C LYS A 356 -2.55 6.86 21.76
N GLU A 357 -2.62 8.13 22.16
CA GLU A 357 -2.88 9.27 21.27
C GLU A 357 -1.63 9.76 20.53
N HIS A 358 -0.45 9.60 21.12
CA HIS A 358 0.81 10.08 20.55
C HIS A 358 1.66 8.93 20.02
N ARG A 359 1.82 8.87 18.69
CA ARG A 359 2.67 7.88 18.02
C ARG A 359 3.69 8.62 17.17
N THR A 360 4.95 8.16 17.23
CA THR A 360 6.00 8.88 16.50
C THR A 360 6.03 8.57 15.01
N GLY A 361 5.36 7.49 14.61
CA GLY A 361 5.41 6.95 13.25
C GLY A 361 6.77 6.34 12.89
N ARG A 362 7.77 6.44 13.78
CA ARG A 362 9.10 5.88 13.54
C ARG A 362 9.06 4.37 13.74
N GLY A 363 9.54 3.66 12.73
CA GLY A 363 9.68 2.23 12.71
C GLY A 363 11.14 1.79 12.71
N THR A 364 11.34 0.52 13.04
CA THR A 364 12.52 -0.25 12.69
C THR A 364 12.05 -1.53 12.01
N SER A 365 12.77 -1.96 10.98
CA SER A 365 12.38 -3.14 10.21
C SER A 365 13.55 -4.12 10.06
N ILE A 366 13.21 -5.39 9.94
CA ILE A 366 14.12 -6.42 9.48
C ILE A 366 13.46 -7.19 8.35
N SER A 367 14.23 -7.46 7.30
CA SER A 367 13.77 -8.22 6.14
C SER A 367 14.66 -9.42 5.92
N PHE A 368 14.04 -10.53 5.55
CA PHE A 368 14.71 -11.77 5.20
C PHE A 368 14.13 -12.35 3.92
N ASP A 369 14.99 -13.06 3.25
CA ASP A 369 14.74 -13.73 1.99
C ASP A 369 14.78 -15.23 2.26
N PHE A 370 13.67 -15.92 2.04
CA PHE A 370 13.65 -17.37 2.20
C PHE A 370 14.48 -18.05 1.10
N SER A 371 14.97 -19.26 1.40
CA SER A 371 15.63 -20.08 0.38
C SER A 371 14.63 -20.43 -0.74
N GLN A 372 15.17 -20.76 -1.91
CA GLN A 372 14.34 -21.16 -3.05
C GLN A 372 13.54 -22.42 -2.73
N ASP A 373 14.14 -23.40 -2.05
CA ASP A 373 13.48 -24.64 -1.63
C ASP A 373 12.31 -24.36 -0.69
N LEU A 374 12.54 -23.53 0.34
CA LEU A 374 11.49 -23.17 1.30
C LEU A 374 10.35 -22.37 0.65
N SER A 375 10.69 -21.47 -0.27
CA SER A 375 9.69 -20.73 -1.05
C SER A 375 8.87 -21.66 -1.92
N HIS A 376 9.52 -22.66 -2.54
CA HIS A 376 8.85 -23.67 -3.36
C HIS A 376 7.92 -24.56 -2.53
N ASP A 377 8.37 -25.05 -1.37
CA ASP A 377 7.57 -25.88 -0.46
C ASP A 377 6.34 -25.13 0.05
N PHE A 378 6.48 -23.83 0.37
CA PHE A 378 5.37 -22.97 0.75
C PHE A 378 4.31 -22.87 -0.37
N LEU A 379 4.74 -22.62 -1.61
CA LEU A 379 3.84 -22.53 -2.77
C LEU A 379 3.17 -23.87 -3.10
N ILE A 380 3.91 -24.98 -3.00
CA ILE A 380 3.36 -26.33 -3.15
C ILE A 380 2.33 -26.63 -2.06
N HIS A 381 2.61 -26.27 -0.81
CA HIS A 381 1.69 -26.52 0.28
C HIS A 381 0.37 -25.75 0.09
N ALA A 382 0.45 -24.48 -0.29
CA ALA A 382 -0.72 -23.66 -0.59
C ALA A 382 -1.56 -24.27 -1.73
N SER A 383 -0.92 -24.58 -2.87
CA SER A 383 -1.60 -25.14 -4.04
C SER A 383 -2.17 -26.54 -3.79
N SER A 384 -1.43 -27.45 -3.13
CA SER A 384 -1.86 -28.82 -2.86
C SER A 384 -3.05 -28.90 -1.91
N ASN A 385 -3.22 -27.89 -1.04
CA ASN A 385 -4.33 -27.81 -0.10
C ASN A 385 -5.43 -26.83 -0.54
N ASN A 386 -5.35 -26.25 -1.75
CA ASN A 386 -6.28 -25.23 -2.26
C ASN A 386 -6.43 -24.02 -1.32
N ILE A 387 -5.33 -23.54 -0.73
CA ILE A 387 -5.30 -22.38 0.19
C ILE A 387 -4.61 -21.21 -0.52
N SER A 388 -5.15 -19.99 -0.38
CA SER A 388 -4.48 -18.80 -0.90
C SER A 388 -3.22 -18.45 -0.10
N LEU A 389 -2.25 -17.79 -0.73
CA LEU A 389 -0.98 -17.44 -0.07
C LEU A 389 -1.21 -16.51 1.12
N GLU A 390 -2.19 -15.61 1.02
CA GLU A 390 -2.62 -14.70 2.06
C GLU A 390 -3.12 -15.48 3.29
N HIS A 391 -4.03 -16.44 3.10
CA HIS A 391 -4.59 -17.23 4.19
C HIS A 391 -3.54 -18.13 4.86
N LEU A 392 -2.67 -18.76 4.08
CA LEU A 392 -1.58 -19.57 4.63
C LEU A 392 -0.62 -18.71 5.45
N THR A 393 -0.26 -17.54 4.93
CA THR A 393 0.56 -16.56 5.66
C THR A 393 -0.11 -16.11 6.95
N PHE A 394 -1.40 -15.83 6.91
CA PHE A 394 -2.20 -15.40 8.06
C PHE A 394 -2.21 -16.47 9.16
N ALA A 395 -2.43 -17.74 8.79
CA ALA A 395 -2.37 -18.86 9.72
C ALA A 395 -0.98 -19.02 10.37
N ILE A 396 0.09 -18.90 9.58
CA ILE A 396 1.46 -18.99 10.12
C ILE A 396 1.74 -17.81 11.07
N TYR A 397 1.21 -16.63 10.77
CA TYR A 397 1.38 -15.47 11.64
C TYR A 397 0.67 -15.66 12.99
N PHE A 398 -0.53 -16.23 13.01
CA PHE A 398 -1.18 -16.62 14.26
C PHE A 398 -0.34 -17.59 15.07
N ILE A 399 0.22 -18.64 14.43
CA ILE A 399 1.11 -19.60 15.10
C ILE A 399 2.32 -18.88 15.69
N PHE A 400 2.93 -17.97 14.92
CA PHE A 400 4.07 -17.20 15.37
C PHE A 400 3.73 -16.31 16.58
N LEU A 401 2.63 -15.57 16.52
CA LEU A 401 2.17 -14.72 17.62
C LEU A 401 1.76 -15.53 18.85
N PHE A 402 1.09 -16.67 18.69
CA PHE A 402 0.80 -17.59 19.78
C PHE A 402 2.08 -18.01 20.52
N LYS A 403 3.14 -18.36 19.77
CA LYS A 403 4.45 -18.69 20.37
C LYS A 403 5.12 -17.47 21.01
N LEU A 404 5.06 -16.31 20.36
CA LEU A 404 5.69 -15.08 20.81
C LEU A 404 5.06 -14.51 22.09
N THR A 405 3.75 -14.65 22.24
CA THR A 405 2.94 -14.19 23.38
C THR A 405 2.83 -15.22 24.51
N ASN A 406 3.61 -16.31 24.44
CA ASN A 406 3.59 -17.40 25.40
C ASN A 406 2.19 -18.04 25.59
N GLY A 407 1.49 -18.26 24.47
CA GLY A 407 0.27 -19.06 24.43
C GLY A 407 -1.04 -18.26 24.46
N GLN A 408 -1.03 -16.96 24.12
CA GLN A 408 -2.28 -16.21 23.97
C GLN A 408 -3.06 -16.77 22.78
N ILE A 409 -4.29 -17.26 23.04
CA ILE A 409 -5.15 -17.92 22.05
C ILE A 409 -6.19 -16.99 21.41
N ASP A 410 -6.52 -15.88 22.08
CA ASP A 410 -7.47 -14.89 21.59
C ASP A 410 -6.69 -13.71 21.02
N LEU A 411 -6.53 -13.71 19.70
CA LEU A 411 -5.67 -12.81 18.93
C LEU A 411 -6.53 -12.10 17.87
N CYS A 412 -6.46 -10.77 17.82
CA CYS A 412 -7.13 -9.97 16.78
C CYS A 412 -6.08 -9.34 15.86
N LEU A 413 -6.08 -9.77 14.61
CA LEU A 413 -5.12 -9.37 13.58
C LEU A 413 -5.86 -8.75 12.41
N ALA A 414 -5.31 -7.66 11.88
CA ALA A 414 -5.81 -7.02 10.67
C ALA A 414 -5.05 -7.55 9.45
N MET A 415 -5.78 -7.82 8.38
CA MET A 415 -5.23 -8.23 7.10
C MET A 415 -5.93 -7.44 6.00
N ASN A 416 -5.16 -6.89 5.06
CA ASN A 416 -5.75 -6.33 3.85
C ASN A 416 -6.05 -7.46 2.87
N ILE A 417 -7.32 -7.57 2.49
CA ILE A 417 -7.78 -8.50 1.46
C ILE A 417 -8.25 -7.69 0.26
N ASN A 418 -7.66 -7.94 -0.91
CA ASN A 418 -8.06 -7.38 -2.22
C ASN A 418 -8.08 -5.85 -2.37
N ASN A 419 -7.68 -5.07 -1.35
CA ASN A 419 -7.69 -3.59 -1.34
C ASN A 419 -8.99 -3.01 -1.94
N ASN A 420 -10.13 -3.56 -1.51
CA ASN A 420 -11.48 -3.20 -1.96
C ASN A 420 -11.75 -3.33 -3.48
N ARG A 421 -10.90 -4.02 -4.25
CA ARG A 421 -11.13 -4.33 -5.67
C ARG A 421 -11.80 -5.69 -5.85
N TYR A 422 -12.94 -5.87 -5.21
CA TYR A 422 -13.69 -7.14 -5.23
C TYR A 422 -14.60 -7.30 -6.46
N ARG A 423 -14.78 -6.24 -7.26
CA ARG A 423 -15.49 -6.30 -8.54
C ARG A 423 -14.64 -5.82 -9.70
N ASP A 424 -14.99 -6.26 -10.90
CA ASP A 424 -14.26 -5.94 -12.13
C ASP A 424 -14.23 -4.43 -12.42
N GLU A 425 -15.33 -3.72 -12.14
CA GLU A 425 -15.44 -2.27 -12.34
C GLU A 425 -14.44 -1.47 -11.49
N LEU A 426 -13.95 -2.06 -10.39
CA LEU A 426 -13.01 -1.43 -9.45
C LEU A 426 -11.54 -1.71 -9.82
N LYS A 427 -11.27 -2.70 -10.68
CA LYS A 427 -9.90 -3.17 -10.95
C LYS A 427 -9.02 -2.16 -11.67
N SER A 428 -9.61 -1.23 -12.42
CA SER A 428 -8.90 -0.22 -13.22
C SER A 428 -8.84 1.17 -12.58
N ILE A 429 -9.23 1.29 -11.31
CA ILE A 429 -9.31 2.58 -10.62
C ILE A 429 -8.08 2.81 -9.74
N ILE A 430 -7.46 3.98 -9.90
CA ILE A 430 -6.47 4.53 -8.97
C ILE A 430 -7.19 5.20 -7.81
N GLY A 431 -6.79 4.87 -6.58
CA GLY A 431 -7.33 5.47 -5.36
C GLY A 431 -6.94 4.74 -4.09
#